data_AF-A0A2D5BUX4-F1
#
_entry.id   AF-A0A2D5BUX4-F1
#
_cell.length_a   1.000
_cell.length_b   1.000
_cell.length_c   1.000
_cell.angle_alpha   90.00
_cell.angle_beta   90.00
_cell.angle_gamma   90.00
#
_symmetry.space_group_name_H-M   'P 1'
#
loop_
_entity.id
_entity.type
_entity.pdbx_description
1 polymer ?
#
loop_
_entity_poly.entity_id
_entity_poly.type
_entity_poly.pdbx_seq_one_letter_code
_entity_poly.pdbx_strand_id
1 'polypeptide(L)'
;MKSKTSEGDINFLDTADYYGKDVTNRLIAEALHPNKKDLVICTKVGASRGVDKSWNVYDKPENLRASIDNNLKTLKIEQIQLVHFRVMPRTTTPFEESLKAMFEMQKEGKIMEVGVSNVTTEELNPALSIGKVASVENAFSYVQRTSFFSIWSRY
;
A
#
# COMPACT_ATOMS: atom_id res chain seq x y z
N MET A 1 -12.07 -0.33 25.58
CA MET A 1 -10.62 -0.62 25.48
C MET A 1 -10.02 0.51 24.65
N LYS A 2 -9.27 1.45 25.24
CA LYS A 2 -8.60 2.50 24.45
C LYS A 2 -7.42 1.86 23.72
N SER A 3 -7.35 1.96 22.40
CA SER A 3 -6.22 1.42 21.63
C SER A 3 -4.95 2.18 22.01
N LYS A 4 -3.84 1.49 22.26
CA LYS A 4 -2.55 2.08 22.66
C LYS A 4 -1.98 3.11 21.68
N THR A 5 -2.49 3.18 20.45
CA THR A 5 -2.22 4.27 19.52
C THR A 5 -2.66 5.65 20.06
N SER A 6 -3.44 5.71 21.14
CA SER A 6 -3.79 6.97 21.81
C SER A 6 -2.79 7.45 22.87
N GLU A 7 -1.73 6.70 23.17
CA GLU A 7 -0.76 7.04 24.23
C GLU A 7 0.50 7.77 23.71
N GLY A 8 0.63 7.97 22.39
CA GLY A 8 1.62 8.86 21.77
C GLY A 8 1.03 9.56 20.55
N ASP A 9 1.68 10.62 20.06
CA ASP A 9 1.27 11.43 18.90
C ASP A 9 1.37 10.69 17.54
N ILE A 10 1.20 9.36 17.54
CA ILE A 10 1.25 8.52 16.34
C ILE A 10 -0.10 8.64 15.63
N ASN A 11 -0.06 9.18 14.41
CA ASN A 11 -1.21 9.34 13.54
C ASN A 11 -1.09 8.57 12.22
N PHE A 12 -0.05 7.75 12.04
CA PHE A 12 0.18 6.97 10.82
C PHE A 12 0.09 5.47 11.14
N LEU A 13 -0.85 4.78 10.49
CA LEU A 13 -1.02 3.33 10.60
C LEU A 13 -0.66 2.68 9.27
N ASP A 14 0.35 1.82 9.29
CA ASP A 14 0.75 1.00 8.16
C ASP A 14 0.17 -0.42 8.27
N THR A 15 -0.46 -0.90 7.20
CA THR A 15 -1.09 -2.22 7.12
C THR A 15 -1.01 -2.77 5.69
N ALA A 16 -1.55 -3.96 5.45
CA ALA A 16 -1.79 -4.51 4.12
C ALA A 16 -3.10 -5.30 4.08
N ASP A 17 -3.77 -5.31 2.94
CA ASP A 17 -5.03 -6.06 2.74
C ASP A 17 -4.87 -7.57 2.95
N TYR A 18 -3.65 -8.05 2.72
CA TYR A 18 -3.25 -9.44 2.79
C TYR A 18 -2.68 -9.86 4.16
N TYR A 19 -2.61 -8.95 5.16
CA TYR A 19 -2.23 -9.28 6.55
C TYR A 19 -3.37 -10.02 7.28
N GLY A 20 -3.51 -11.31 6.94
CA GLY A 20 -4.69 -12.10 7.30
C GLY A 20 -5.91 -11.56 6.54
N LYS A 21 -6.41 -12.30 5.55
CA LYS A 21 -7.48 -11.84 4.65
C LYS A 21 -8.61 -11.17 5.43
N ASP A 22 -8.77 -9.86 5.24
CA ASP A 22 -9.74 -8.96 5.88
C ASP A 22 -9.66 -8.85 7.42
N VAL A 23 -8.78 -9.62 8.08
CA VAL A 23 -8.64 -9.62 9.53
C VAL A 23 -8.12 -8.28 10.03
N THR A 24 -7.06 -7.77 9.43
CA THR A 24 -6.44 -6.52 9.91
C THR A 24 -7.35 -5.32 9.67
N ASN A 25 -8.01 -5.23 8.51
CA ASN A 25 -8.99 -4.16 8.25
C ASN A 25 -10.16 -4.17 9.23
N ARG A 26 -10.69 -5.36 9.54
CA ARG A 26 -11.74 -5.51 10.55
C ARG A 26 -11.28 -5.02 11.93
N LEU A 27 -10.08 -5.41 12.36
CA LEU A 27 -9.54 -4.98 13.66
C LEU A 27 -9.30 -3.47 13.72
N ILE A 28 -8.81 -2.86 12.63
CA ILE A 28 -8.65 -1.41 12.50
C ILE A 28 -10.01 -0.72 12.61
N ALA A 29 -11.01 -1.18 11.85
CA ALA A 29 -12.35 -0.61 11.87
C ALA A 29 -13.02 -0.77 13.24
N GLU A 30 -12.88 -1.92 13.91
CA GLU A 30 -13.39 -2.15 15.27
C GLU A 30 -12.74 -1.24 16.30
N ALA A 31 -11.44 -0.95 16.16
CA ALA A 31 -10.69 -0.16 17.12
C ALA A 31 -10.82 1.36 16.91
N LEU A 32 -10.93 1.82 15.65
CA LEU A 32 -10.71 3.22 15.30
C LEU A 32 -11.92 3.89 14.61
N HIS A 33 -12.97 3.17 14.22
CA HIS A 33 -14.12 3.78 13.55
C HIS A 33 -15.08 4.51 14.52
N PRO A 34 -15.59 5.72 14.19
CA PRO A 34 -15.17 6.54 13.05
C PRO A 34 -13.77 7.10 13.28
N ASN A 35 -12.94 7.09 12.22
CA ASN A 35 -11.53 7.47 12.31
C ASN A 35 -11.36 8.92 12.80
N LYS A 36 -10.30 9.18 13.57
CA LYS A 36 -9.88 10.55 13.86
C LYS A 36 -9.49 11.27 12.57
N LYS A 37 -9.75 12.57 12.50
CA LYS A 37 -9.53 13.39 11.30
C LYS A 37 -8.07 13.40 10.82
N ASP A 38 -7.13 13.24 11.73
CA ASP A 38 -5.69 13.27 11.49
C ASP A 38 -5.05 11.89 11.29
N LEU A 39 -5.84 10.80 11.40
CA LEU A 39 -5.33 9.45 11.19
C LEU A 39 -5.08 9.20 9.69
N VAL A 40 -3.86 8.84 9.35
CA VAL A 40 -3.44 8.36 8.04
C VAL A 40 -3.42 6.84 8.06
N ILE A 41 -4.27 6.22 7.24
CA ILE A 41 -4.20 4.77 6.97
C ILE A 41 -3.42 4.56 5.67
N CYS A 42 -2.28 3.90 5.79
CA CYS A 42 -1.49 3.37 4.69
C CYS A 42 -1.76 1.87 4.57
N THR A 43 -2.38 1.45 3.46
CA THR A 43 -2.56 0.01 3.15
C THR A 43 -1.72 -0.39 1.93
N LYS A 44 -1.61 -1.70 1.70
CA LYS A 44 -0.86 -2.27 0.59
C LYS A 44 -1.74 -3.22 -0.21
N VAL A 45 -1.55 -3.22 -1.52
CA VAL A 45 -2.20 -4.11 -2.50
C VAL A 45 -1.14 -4.71 -3.44
N GLY A 46 -1.52 -5.69 -4.26
CA GLY A 46 -0.60 -6.37 -5.20
C GLY A 46 -0.23 -7.81 -4.78
N ALA A 47 -0.68 -8.23 -3.61
CA ALA A 47 -0.58 -9.61 -3.16
C ALA A 47 -1.92 -10.12 -2.60
N SER A 48 -2.05 -11.43 -2.49
CA SER A 48 -3.16 -12.06 -1.78
C SER A 48 -2.64 -13.14 -0.83
N ARG A 49 -3.42 -13.41 0.23
CA ARG A 49 -3.10 -14.45 1.21
C ARG A 49 -3.83 -15.74 0.84
N GLY A 50 -3.09 -16.80 0.50
CA GLY A 50 -3.63 -18.13 0.24
C GLY A 50 -4.17 -18.81 1.50
N VAL A 51 -5.01 -19.84 1.31
CA VAL A 51 -5.57 -20.67 2.41
C VAL A 51 -4.45 -21.39 3.18
N ASP A 52 -3.39 -21.76 2.48
CA ASP A 52 -2.15 -22.35 2.99
C ASP A 52 -1.20 -21.31 3.62
N LYS A 53 -1.64 -20.06 3.76
CA LYS A 53 -0.86 -18.91 4.25
C LYS A 53 0.26 -18.46 3.31
N SER A 54 0.25 -18.90 2.05
CA SER A 54 1.16 -18.40 1.01
C SER A 54 0.88 -16.93 0.68
N TRP A 55 1.92 -16.25 0.18
CA TRP A 55 1.80 -14.94 -0.46
C TRP A 55 1.77 -15.14 -1.98
N ASN A 56 0.65 -14.80 -2.61
CA ASN A 56 0.46 -14.96 -4.05
C ASN A 56 0.43 -13.60 -4.75
N VAL A 57 0.94 -13.55 -5.98
CA VAL A 57 0.85 -12.37 -6.84
C VAL A 57 -0.62 -12.04 -7.11
N TYR A 58 -1.02 -10.77 -6.93
CA TYR A 58 -2.40 -10.32 -7.14
C TYR A 58 -2.42 -8.86 -7.63
N ASP A 59 -1.77 -8.62 -8.77
CA ASP A 59 -1.36 -7.27 -9.20
C ASP A 59 -1.87 -6.82 -10.57
N LYS A 60 -2.68 -7.65 -11.24
CA LYS A 60 -3.40 -7.22 -12.44
C LYS A 60 -4.30 -6.01 -12.14
N PRO A 61 -4.53 -5.09 -13.08
CA PRO A 61 -5.40 -3.92 -12.88
C PRO A 61 -6.74 -4.22 -12.20
N GLU A 62 -7.43 -5.29 -12.63
CA GLU A 62 -8.70 -5.72 -12.09
C GLU A 62 -8.60 -6.25 -10.64
N ASN A 63 -7.48 -6.91 -10.32
CA ASN A 63 -7.20 -7.42 -8.98
C ASN A 63 -6.93 -6.27 -8.01
N LEU A 64 -6.13 -5.29 -8.44
CA LEU A 64 -5.85 -4.09 -7.64
C LEU A 64 -7.14 -3.33 -7.33
N ARG A 65 -8.01 -3.17 -8.33
CA ARG A 65 -9.32 -2.55 -8.14
C ARG A 65 -10.20 -3.31 -7.16
N ALA A 66 -10.29 -4.64 -7.28
CA ALA A 66 -11.02 -5.46 -6.34
C ALA A 66 -10.47 -5.33 -4.91
N SER A 67 -9.16 -5.30 -4.75
CA SER A 67 -8.50 -5.03 -3.46
C SER A 67 -8.89 -3.66 -2.90
N ILE A 68 -8.80 -2.58 -3.67
CA ILE A 68 -9.17 -1.23 -3.22
C ILE A 68 -10.63 -1.16 -2.79
N ASP A 69 -11.54 -1.68 -3.61
CA ASP A 69 -12.98 -1.67 -3.30
C ASP A 69 -13.28 -2.45 -2.01
N ASN A 70 -12.60 -3.57 -1.79
CA ASN A 70 -12.70 -4.33 -0.56
C ASN A 70 -12.10 -3.58 0.65
N ASN A 71 -10.97 -2.89 0.49
CA ASN A 71 -10.38 -2.08 1.56
C ASN A 71 -11.33 -0.96 2.00
N LEU A 72 -11.89 -0.20 1.06
CA LEU A 72 -12.87 0.86 1.34
C LEU A 72 -14.05 0.32 2.16
N LYS A 73 -14.62 -0.81 1.71
CA LYS A 73 -15.74 -1.48 2.39
C LYS A 73 -15.38 -1.96 3.80
N THR A 74 -14.24 -2.64 3.96
CA THR A 74 -13.87 -3.31 5.21
C THR A 74 -13.32 -2.35 6.26
N LEU A 75 -12.64 -1.29 5.84
CA LEU A 75 -12.20 -0.18 6.70
C LEU A 75 -13.31 0.82 7.02
N LYS A 76 -14.44 0.74 6.30
CA LYS A 76 -15.59 1.66 6.42
C LYS A 76 -15.19 3.12 6.17
N ILE A 77 -14.48 3.35 5.06
CA ILE A 77 -14.03 4.67 4.60
C ILE A 77 -14.33 4.85 3.11
N GLU A 78 -14.50 6.10 2.69
CA GLU A 78 -14.82 6.43 1.28
C GLU A 78 -13.57 6.72 0.43
N GLN A 79 -12.44 7.03 1.09
CA GLN A 79 -11.15 7.25 0.45
C GLN A 79 -10.01 6.79 1.37
N ILE A 80 -9.05 6.05 0.83
CA ILE A 80 -7.85 5.60 1.55
C ILE A 80 -6.76 6.67 1.44
N GLN A 81 -6.12 7.05 2.54
CA GLN A 81 -5.15 8.15 2.56
C GLN A 81 -3.88 7.82 1.77
N LEU A 82 -3.36 6.60 1.92
CA LEU A 82 -2.20 6.15 1.17
C LEU A 82 -2.35 4.68 0.81
N VAL A 83 -2.08 4.34 -0.45
CA VAL A 83 -1.96 2.94 -0.87
C VAL A 83 -0.62 2.71 -1.53
N HIS A 84 0.13 1.74 -1.02
CA HIS A 84 1.30 1.22 -1.72
C HIS A 84 0.95 0.06 -2.63
N PHE A 85 1.44 0.12 -3.87
CA PHE A 85 1.55 -1.06 -4.71
C PHE A 85 2.79 -1.87 -4.31
N ARG A 86 2.56 -3.08 -3.78
CA ARG A 86 3.60 -4.04 -3.41
C ARG A 86 4.01 -4.87 -4.62
N VAL A 87 5.23 -4.65 -5.14
CA VAL A 87 5.77 -5.45 -6.24
C VAL A 87 6.19 -6.83 -5.73
N MET A 88 5.41 -7.84 -6.12
CA MET A 88 5.64 -9.21 -5.68
C MET A 88 6.70 -9.92 -6.53
N PRO A 89 7.56 -10.76 -5.93
CA PRO A 89 8.48 -11.59 -6.70
C PRO A 89 7.71 -12.47 -7.70
N ARG A 90 8.27 -12.61 -8.91
CA ARG A 90 7.70 -13.42 -10.01
C ARG A 90 6.37 -12.89 -10.56
N THR A 91 6.08 -11.60 -10.36
CA THR A 91 5.02 -10.96 -11.15
C THR A 91 5.30 -11.07 -12.64
N THR A 92 4.24 -11.28 -13.42
CA THR A 92 4.25 -11.25 -14.89
C THR A 92 3.52 -10.03 -15.44
N THR A 93 2.82 -9.28 -14.59
CA THR A 93 2.11 -8.06 -14.99
C THR A 93 3.14 -6.94 -15.15
N PRO A 94 3.17 -6.21 -16.28
CA PRO A 94 4.05 -5.05 -16.41
C PRO A 94 3.78 -4.03 -15.29
N PHE A 95 4.83 -3.60 -14.61
CA PHE A 95 4.74 -2.68 -13.48
C PHE A 95 3.94 -1.41 -13.81
N GLU A 96 4.15 -0.84 -15.01
CA GLU A 96 3.41 0.35 -15.46
C GLU A 96 1.90 0.11 -15.60
N GLU A 97 1.48 -1.10 -15.97
CA GLU A 97 0.06 -1.43 -16.17
C GLU A 97 -0.67 -1.41 -14.82
N SER A 98 -0.09 -2.09 -13.83
CA SER A 98 -0.54 -2.06 -12.44
C SER A 98 -0.56 -0.64 -11.88
N LEU A 99 0.51 0.12 -12.10
CA LEU A 99 0.62 1.47 -11.55
C LEU A 99 -0.35 2.47 -12.20
N LYS A 100 -0.58 2.37 -13.52
CA LYS A 100 -1.62 3.15 -14.21
C LYS A 100 -2.99 2.90 -13.59
N ALA A 101 -3.33 1.64 -13.27
CA ALA A 101 -4.59 1.31 -12.60
C ALA A 101 -4.71 1.97 -11.22
N MET A 102 -3.63 2.04 -10.45
CA MET A 102 -3.59 2.73 -9.16
C MET A 102 -3.87 4.23 -9.32
N PHE A 103 -3.23 4.88 -10.30
CA PHE A 103 -3.46 6.30 -10.58
C PHE A 103 -4.86 6.60 -11.13
N GLU A 104 -5.47 5.70 -11.91
CA GLU A 104 -6.88 5.84 -12.28
C GLU A 104 -7.80 5.78 -11.05
N MET A 105 -7.55 4.87 -10.11
CA MET A 105 -8.29 4.83 -8.84
C MET A 105 -8.05 6.05 -7.95
N GLN A 106 -6.88 6.70 -8.06
CA GLN A 106 -6.62 8.00 -7.44
C GLN A 106 -7.49 9.09 -8.07
N LYS A 107 -7.58 9.16 -9.40
CA LYS A 107 -8.46 10.12 -10.12
C LYS A 107 -9.94 9.93 -9.79
N GLU A 108 -10.36 8.68 -9.56
CA GLU A 108 -11.72 8.34 -9.11
C GLU A 108 -12.00 8.73 -7.65
N GLY A 109 -10.99 9.19 -6.90
CA GLY A 109 -11.13 9.61 -5.51
C GLY A 109 -11.07 8.46 -4.49
N LYS A 110 -10.82 7.21 -4.91
CA LYS A 110 -10.71 6.06 -4.00
C LYS A 110 -9.41 6.06 -3.19
N ILE A 111 -8.35 6.60 -3.79
CA ILE A 111 -7.02 6.71 -3.22
C ILE A 111 -6.65 8.20 -3.17
N MET A 112 -6.16 8.68 -2.04
CA MET A 112 -5.66 10.06 -1.93
C MET A 112 -4.22 10.16 -2.43
N GLU A 113 -3.31 9.33 -1.93
CA GLU A 113 -1.91 9.27 -2.37
C GLU A 113 -1.51 7.85 -2.78
N VAL A 114 -0.70 7.73 -3.83
CA VAL A 114 -0.16 6.46 -4.33
C VAL A 114 1.31 6.37 -3.93
N GLY A 115 1.72 5.23 -3.37
CA GLY A 115 3.13 4.90 -3.20
C GLY A 115 3.44 3.49 -3.74
N VAL A 116 4.68 3.07 -3.57
CA VAL A 116 5.18 1.78 -4.08
C VAL A 116 6.07 1.09 -3.05
N SER A 117 6.14 -0.25 -3.11
CA SER A 117 6.92 -1.05 -2.16
C SER A 117 7.66 -2.20 -2.86
N ASN A 118 8.92 -2.39 -2.44
CA ASN A 118 9.95 -3.24 -3.07
C ASN A 118 10.18 -2.95 -4.55
N VAL A 119 10.40 -1.68 -4.88
CA VAL A 119 10.80 -1.27 -6.23
C VAL A 119 12.29 -1.02 -6.31
N THR A 120 12.88 -1.26 -7.47
CA THR A 120 14.23 -0.75 -7.79
C THR A 120 14.15 0.67 -8.38
N THR A 121 15.30 1.31 -8.58
CA THR A 121 15.35 2.60 -9.28
C THR A 121 14.94 2.51 -10.74
N GLU A 122 15.26 1.41 -11.38
CA GLU A 122 14.93 1.15 -12.78
C GLU A 122 13.42 1.00 -12.96
N GLU A 123 12.72 0.48 -11.95
CA GLU A 123 11.25 0.43 -11.91
C GLU A 123 10.64 1.79 -11.51
N LEU A 124 11.22 2.48 -10.51
CA LEU A 124 10.69 3.74 -9.98
C LEU A 124 10.82 4.91 -10.96
N ASN A 125 11.95 5.05 -11.66
CA ASN A 125 12.19 6.18 -12.55
C ASN A 125 11.11 6.34 -13.64
N PRO A 126 10.75 5.31 -14.42
CA PRO A 126 9.65 5.42 -15.38
C PRO A 126 8.30 5.62 -14.68
N ALA A 127 8.11 5.05 -13.48
CA ALA A 127 6.91 5.23 -12.65
C ALA A 127 6.56 6.71 -12.41
N LEU A 128 7.57 7.53 -12.16
CA LEU A 128 7.42 8.96 -11.87
C LEU A 128 6.87 9.75 -13.06
N SER A 129 6.97 9.22 -14.28
CA SER A 129 6.35 9.83 -15.47
C SER A 129 4.85 9.54 -15.60
N ILE A 130 4.35 8.49 -14.92
CA ILE A 130 2.93 8.08 -14.96
C ILE A 130 2.10 8.94 -13.98
N GLY A 131 2.67 9.26 -12.82
CA GLY A 131 2.02 10.08 -11.81
C GLY A 131 2.91 10.33 -10.60
N LYS A 132 2.42 11.17 -9.69
CA LYS A 132 3.15 11.52 -8.45
C LYS A 132 3.15 10.32 -7.50
N VAL A 133 4.31 9.69 -7.33
CA VAL A 133 4.56 8.69 -6.28
C VAL A 133 4.88 9.42 -4.98
N ALA A 134 4.00 9.32 -3.98
CA ALA A 134 4.11 10.05 -2.72
C ALA A 134 5.14 9.45 -1.76
N SER A 135 5.37 8.14 -1.83
CA SER A 135 6.33 7.44 -0.95
C SER A 135 6.81 6.11 -1.56
N VAL A 136 7.97 5.66 -1.08
CA VAL A 136 8.56 4.36 -1.40
C VAL A 136 8.84 3.63 -0.09
N GLU A 137 8.31 2.41 0.07
CA GLU A 137 8.58 1.56 1.22
C GLU A 137 9.42 0.33 0.81
N ASN A 138 10.73 0.47 0.96
CA ASN A 138 11.70 -0.60 0.73
C ASN A 138 12.40 -0.97 2.04
N ALA A 139 12.89 -2.21 2.12
CA ALA A 139 13.69 -2.63 3.26
C ALA A 139 14.95 -1.76 3.38
N PHE A 140 15.15 -1.18 4.57
CA PHE A 140 16.33 -0.40 4.92
C PHE A 140 16.66 -0.58 6.40
N SER A 141 17.92 -0.85 6.69
CA SER A 141 18.45 -0.91 8.05
C SER A 141 19.97 -0.71 8.04
N TYR A 142 20.59 -0.67 9.22
CA TYR A 142 22.04 -0.60 9.31
C TYR A 142 22.76 -1.69 8.51
N VAL A 143 22.22 -2.92 8.53
CA VAL A 143 22.74 -4.11 7.82
C VAL A 143 22.17 -4.29 6.42
N GLN A 144 21.17 -3.49 6.03
CA GLN A 144 20.52 -3.55 4.72
C GLN A 144 20.45 -2.14 4.11
N ARG A 145 21.50 -1.76 3.37
CA ARG A 145 21.64 -0.44 2.74
C ARG A 145 21.58 -0.45 1.22
N THR A 146 21.27 -1.60 0.60
CA THR A 146 21.23 -1.71 -0.88
C THR A 146 20.26 -0.73 -1.53
N SER A 147 19.11 -0.48 -0.91
CA SER A 147 18.10 0.48 -1.35
C SER A 147 18.56 1.95 -1.29
N PHE A 148 19.49 2.29 -0.40
CA PHE A 148 20.01 3.65 -0.25
C PHE A 148 20.92 4.03 -1.43
N PHE A 149 21.83 3.14 -1.80
CA PHE A 149 22.76 3.38 -2.89
C PHE A 149 22.09 3.32 -4.27
N SER A 150 21.01 2.55 -4.45
CA SER A 150 20.30 2.57 -5.72
C SER A 150 19.48 3.85 -5.88
N ILE A 151 18.66 4.22 -4.89
CA ILE A 151 17.68 5.30 -5.01
C ILE A 151 18.30 6.70 -4.86
N TRP A 152 19.29 6.86 -4.00
CA TRP A 152 19.73 8.18 -3.56
C TRP A 152 21.16 8.56 -3.97
N SER A 153 21.90 7.70 -4.68
CA SER A 153 23.29 8.01 -5.08
C SER A 153 23.45 8.83 -6.36
N ARG A 154 22.34 9.30 -6.96
CA ARG A 154 22.36 10.09 -8.22
C ARG A 154 22.04 11.57 -8.02
N TYR A 155 21.99 12.03 -6.78
CA TYR A 155 21.84 13.43 -6.40
C TYR A 155 22.93 13.83 -5.40
#